data_AF-A0A0F6CJR8-F1
#
_entry.id   AF-A0A0F6CJR8-F1
#
_cell.length_a   1.000
_cell.length_b   1.000
_cell.length_c   1.000
_cell.angle_alpha   90.00
_cell.angle_beta   90.00
_cell.angle_gamma   90.00
#
_symmetry.space_group_name_H-M   'P 1'
#
loop_
_entity.id
_entity.type
_entity.pdbx_description
1 polymer ?
#
loop_
_entity_poly.entity_id
_entity_poly.type
_entity_poly.pdbx_seq_one_letter_code
_entity_poly.pdbx_strand_id
1 'polypeptide(L)'
;MNKVHSEITTQSFNPFWNAAALKERSRIDPNLKKALSYLWKFLKICVFLFLTVIGLWGCTQTYSEPWTVSNPRIGVGLEIGYNYGVTGDYRYDLTSSNIGPYFSFANYQLSYGPFLAWFVWPASQIILPILYQTRVPLTQGIDYGLNTILAILILLFIIRLITIGITLNSTLNTERMGEVQGKIAEINAKYKNATDTQSKKMKQIEVMHIYKKHKIKPAALFVQGFVTIPIFLIVYKMVSLTRPIKATILFGIWDLSVTPGTEIISDISHNWVYIFFVLLVVPMQIVSQWLPQFWATRRNRNAKTTSQKGLEQLKKTRRIQWILIFVFALFPVITPSAVGLYWFLNSIFTILQSYITHVFIVKRRQRTKTISRLDQILNRELD
;
A
#
# COMPACT_ATOMS: atom_id res chain seq x y z
N MET A 1 41.10 37.54 9.82
CA MET A 1 40.20 36.70 10.65
C MET A 1 38.76 37.11 10.36
N ASN A 2 37.98 36.20 9.75
CA ASN A 2 36.53 36.00 9.92
C ASN A 2 36.00 35.17 8.72
N LYS A 3 36.08 33.84 8.85
CA LYS A 3 35.43 32.89 7.94
C LYS A 3 33.93 32.91 8.23
N VAL A 4 33.15 33.53 7.36
CA VAL A 4 31.69 33.36 7.34
C VAL A 4 31.41 32.02 6.66
N HIS A 5 31.18 30.96 7.44
CA HIS A 5 30.62 29.72 6.94
C HIS A 5 29.13 29.92 6.66
N SER A 6 28.78 30.12 5.38
CA SER A 6 27.41 30.01 4.91
C SER A 6 26.98 28.53 4.93
N GLU A 7 26.36 28.10 6.03
CA GLU A 7 25.65 26.83 6.06
C GLU A 7 24.50 26.87 5.05
N ILE A 8 24.71 26.23 3.89
CA ILE A 8 23.66 25.92 2.92
C ILE A 8 22.69 24.94 3.57
N THR A 9 21.70 25.49 4.27
CA THR A 9 20.57 24.74 4.80
C THR A 9 19.73 24.27 3.61
N THR A 10 20.00 23.05 3.16
CA THR A 10 19.10 22.32 2.25
C THR A 10 17.74 22.18 2.92
N GLN A 11 16.84 23.12 2.65
CA GLN A 11 15.46 23.09 3.11
C GLN A 11 14.81 21.79 2.62
N SER A 12 14.55 20.86 3.53
CA SER A 12 13.74 19.68 3.24
C SER A 12 12.28 20.10 3.12
N PHE A 13 11.93 20.58 1.94
CA PHE A 13 10.58 20.99 1.58
C PHE A 13 9.62 19.80 1.63
N ASN A 14 8.59 19.92 2.47
CA ASN A 14 7.49 18.98 2.65
C ASN A 14 6.37 19.38 1.65
N PRO A 15 5.91 18.49 0.75
CA PRO A 15 5.15 18.90 -0.44
C PRO A 15 3.72 19.45 -0.20
N PHE A 16 3.26 19.54 1.05
CA PHE A 16 1.91 20.04 1.36
C PHE A 16 1.89 21.25 2.30
N TRP A 17 3.03 21.62 2.89
CA TRP A 17 3.10 22.72 3.84
C TRP A 17 4.45 23.40 3.74
N ASN A 18 4.47 24.59 3.11
CA ASN A 18 5.60 25.50 3.21
C ASN A 18 5.75 25.91 4.67
N ALA A 19 6.74 25.33 5.36
CA ALA A 19 7.16 25.84 6.66
C ALA A 19 7.55 27.33 6.60
N ALA A 20 7.89 27.85 5.41
CA ALA A 20 8.10 29.26 5.15
C ALA A 20 6.79 30.08 5.17
N ALA A 21 5.69 29.56 4.63
CA ALA A 21 4.39 30.26 4.62
C ALA A 21 3.67 30.21 5.99
N LEU A 22 4.01 29.23 6.83
CA LEU A 22 3.53 29.13 8.22
C LEU A 22 4.37 29.94 9.22
N LYS A 23 5.53 30.47 8.81
CA LYS A 23 6.43 31.20 9.72
C LYS A 23 5.92 32.62 10.03
N GLU A 24 5.01 33.14 9.22
CA GLU A 24 4.59 34.54 9.27
C GLU A 24 3.31 34.79 10.10
N ARG A 25 2.70 33.74 10.69
CA ARG A 25 1.37 33.88 11.31
C ARG A 25 1.12 33.19 12.66
N SER A 26 2.15 32.92 13.47
CA SER A 26 1.90 32.36 14.81
C SER A 26 2.62 33.11 15.94
N ARG A 27 1.92 34.05 16.59
CA ARG A 27 2.20 34.51 17.97
C ARG A 27 1.84 33.40 18.98
N ILE A 28 2.36 32.20 18.80
CA ILE A 28 2.12 31.07 19.71
C ILE A 28 3.31 30.99 20.66
N ASP A 29 3.03 31.02 21.97
CA ASP A 29 4.02 30.88 23.04
C ASP A 29 4.96 29.69 22.76
N PRO A 30 6.30 29.86 22.85
CA PRO A 30 7.26 28.78 22.63
C PRO A 30 7.02 27.53 23.50
N ASN A 31 6.48 27.68 24.71
CA ASN A 31 6.10 26.56 25.57
C ASN A 31 4.86 25.83 25.05
N LEU A 32 3.85 26.58 24.60
CA LEU A 32 2.65 26.04 23.96
C LEU A 32 2.98 25.32 22.65
N LYS A 33 3.90 25.84 21.84
CA LYS A 33 4.37 25.21 20.59
C LYS A 33 5.12 23.90 20.86
N LYS A 34 5.94 23.84 21.92
CA LYS A 34 6.58 22.60 22.36
C LYS A 34 5.52 21.59 22.82
N ALA A 35 4.59 22.00 23.68
CA ALA A 35 3.50 21.14 24.17
C ALA A 35 2.64 20.59 23.01
N LEU A 36 2.22 21.43 22.06
CA LEU A 36 1.49 21.02 20.86
C LEU A 36 2.30 20.03 20.02
N SER A 37 3.61 20.25 19.87
CA SER A 37 4.49 19.32 19.15
C SER A 37 4.58 17.96 19.84
N TYR A 38 4.68 17.93 21.18
CA TYR A 38 4.68 16.67 21.94
C TYR A 38 3.33 15.96 21.84
N LEU A 39 2.22 16.69 22.00
CA LEU A 39 0.87 16.18 21.83
C LEU A 39 0.66 15.60 20.43
N TRP A 40 1.11 16.30 19.38
CA TRP A 40 1.00 15.83 18.00
C TRP A 40 1.85 14.58 17.72
N LYS A 41 3.03 14.47 18.35
CA LYS A 41 3.86 13.27 18.29
C LYS A 41 3.17 12.10 19.02
N PHE A 42 2.63 12.35 20.21
CA PHE A 42 1.89 11.36 20.98
C PHE A 42 0.67 10.87 20.22
N LEU A 43 -0.15 11.78 19.69
CA LEU A 43 -1.31 11.45 18.86
C LEU A 43 -0.93 10.57 17.67
N LYS A 44 0.16 10.89 16.96
CA LYS A 44 0.65 10.04 15.86
C LYS A 44 1.04 8.64 16.32
N ILE A 45 1.67 8.51 17.49
CA ILE A 45 2.04 7.20 18.06
C ILE A 45 0.78 6.44 18.45
N CYS A 46 -0.20 7.07 19.10
CA CYS A 46 -1.47 6.46 19.46
C CYS A 46 -2.24 5.99 18.21
N VAL A 47 -2.36 6.83 17.18
CA VAL A 47 -2.99 6.45 15.91
C VAL A 47 -2.26 5.29 15.25
N PHE A 48 -0.93 5.29 15.28
CA PHE A 48 -0.13 4.18 14.75
C PHE A 48 -0.36 2.88 15.54
N LEU A 49 -0.30 2.92 16.87
CA LEU A 49 -0.56 1.75 17.72
C LEU A 49 -1.98 1.23 17.52
N PHE A 50 -2.97 2.12 17.52
CA PHE A 50 -4.38 1.80 17.28
C PHE A 50 -4.58 1.09 15.94
N LEU A 51 -4.08 1.68 14.84
CA LEU A 51 -4.17 1.07 13.51
C LEU A 51 -3.40 -0.27 13.44
N THR A 52 -2.31 -0.44 14.22
CA THR A 52 -1.55 -1.70 14.28
C THR A 52 -2.38 -2.78 14.96
N VAL A 53 -2.90 -2.49 16.15
CA VAL A 53 -3.70 -3.42 16.94
C VAL A 53 -4.96 -3.83 16.16
N ILE A 54 -5.62 -2.87 15.52
CA ILE A 54 -6.81 -3.13 14.72
C ILE A 54 -6.50 -3.88 13.44
N GLY A 55 -5.38 -3.59 12.77
CA GLY A 55 -4.95 -4.34 11.61
C GLY A 55 -4.66 -5.80 11.96
N LEU A 56 -3.97 -6.04 13.07
CA LEU A 56 -3.72 -7.39 13.60
C LEU A 56 -5.04 -8.08 13.99
N TRP A 57 -5.94 -7.37 14.66
CA TRP A 57 -7.29 -7.87 14.96
C TRP A 57 -8.03 -8.26 13.69
N GLY A 58 -8.02 -7.42 12.64
CA GLY A 58 -8.65 -7.72 11.36
C GLY A 58 -8.13 -8.98 10.67
N CYS A 59 -6.84 -9.31 10.86
CA CYS A 59 -6.28 -10.58 10.39
C CYS A 59 -6.82 -11.78 11.18
N THR A 60 -6.90 -11.67 12.51
CA THR A 60 -7.28 -12.78 13.40
C THR A 60 -8.79 -12.96 13.54
N GLN A 61 -9.57 -11.91 13.29
CA GLN A 61 -11.02 -11.86 13.48
C GLN A 61 -11.75 -13.01 12.78
N THR A 62 -11.36 -13.31 11.54
CA THR A 62 -11.94 -14.42 10.75
C THR A 62 -11.77 -15.80 11.40
N TYR A 63 -10.75 -15.95 12.23
CA TYR A 63 -10.40 -17.22 12.88
C TYR A 63 -10.88 -17.27 14.33
N SER A 64 -11.25 -16.13 14.91
CA SER A 64 -11.69 -16.07 16.31
C SER A 64 -13.17 -16.40 16.46
N GLU A 65 -14.03 -15.98 15.52
CA GLU A 65 -15.48 -16.08 15.70
C GLU A 65 -16.24 -16.60 14.46
N PRO A 66 -17.15 -17.58 14.60
CA PRO A 66 -17.92 -18.16 13.49
C PRO A 66 -18.74 -17.13 12.68
N TRP A 67 -19.21 -16.06 13.33
CA TRP A 67 -20.05 -15.03 12.70
C TRP A 67 -19.29 -13.95 11.94
N THR A 68 -17.97 -14.07 11.84
CA THR A 68 -17.11 -13.17 11.04
C THR A 68 -16.42 -13.88 9.88
N VAL A 69 -16.74 -15.16 9.68
CA VAL A 69 -16.19 -15.99 8.62
C VAL A 69 -16.72 -15.51 7.27
N SER A 70 -15.80 -15.25 6.35
CA SER A 70 -16.13 -14.96 4.95
C SER A 70 -16.23 -16.26 4.16
N ASN A 71 -17.34 -16.46 3.45
CA ASN A 71 -17.49 -17.54 2.48
C ASN A 71 -17.68 -16.94 1.07
N PRO A 72 -17.03 -17.50 0.03
CA PRO A 72 -17.25 -17.05 -1.34
C PRO A 72 -18.69 -17.25 -1.82
N ARG A 73 -19.38 -18.28 -1.35
CA ARG A 73 -20.75 -18.58 -1.75
C ARG A 73 -21.73 -17.58 -1.15
N ILE A 74 -22.72 -17.18 -1.95
CA ILE A 74 -23.79 -16.28 -1.52
C ILE A 74 -24.68 -16.99 -0.48
N GLY A 75 -25.10 -16.26 0.54
CA GLY A 75 -26.00 -16.78 1.58
C GLY A 75 -25.30 -17.67 2.61
N VAL A 76 -23.96 -17.62 2.67
CA VAL A 76 -23.15 -18.33 3.67
C VAL A 76 -22.13 -17.38 4.30
N GLY A 77 -21.97 -17.47 5.62
CA GLY A 77 -21.08 -16.62 6.40
C GLY A 77 -21.62 -15.19 6.55
N LEU A 78 -20.71 -14.26 6.83
CA LEU A 78 -21.03 -12.85 6.95
C LEU A 78 -21.19 -12.18 5.57
N GLU A 79 -22.24 -11.41 5.39
CA GLU A 79 -22.50 -10.63 4.17
C GLU A 79 -22.89 -9.19 4.45
N ILE A 80 -22.41 -8.28 3.59
CA ILE A 80 -22.80 -6.87 3.56
C ILE A 80 -23.63 -6.63 2.29
N GLY A 81 -24.78 -6.00 2.46
CA GLY A 81 -25.77 -5.76 1.40
C GLY A 81 -26.93 -4.94 1.95
N TYR A 82 -27.98 -4.75 1.13
CA TYR A 82 -29.20 -4.08 1.57
C TYR A 82 -30.05 -5.01 2.44
N ASN A 83 -30.91 -4.43 3.29
CA ASN A 83 -31.85 -5.24 4.05
C ASN A 83 -32.77 -6.04 3.10
N TYR A 84 -33.24 -7.19 3.57
CA TYR A 84 -34.09 -8.08 2.79
C TYR A 84 -35.31 -7.33 2.22
N GLY A 85 -35.55 -7.47 0.92
CA GLY A 85 -36.71 -6.89 0.23
C GLY A 85 -36.63 -5.40 -0.08
N VAL A 86 -35.53 -4.72 0.25
CA VAL A 86 -35.39 -3.27 -0.02
C VAL A 86 -35.27 -3.00 -1.52
N THR A 87 -34.51 -3.82 -2.24
CA THR A 87 -34.23 -3.56 -3.65
C THR A 87 -34.97 -4.47 -4.61
N GLY A 88 -35.45 -5.63 -4.13
CA GLY A 88 -36.07 -6.67 -4.96
C GLY A 88 -35.06 -7.43 -5.83
N ASP A 89 -33.76 -7.18 -5.65
CA ASP A 89 -32.68 -7.81 -6.41
C ASP A 89 -31.86 -8.73 -5.49
N TYR A 90 -31.93 -10.05 -5.74
CA TYR A 90 -31.28 -11.05 -4.87
C TYR A 90 -29.76 -10.90 -4.79
N ARG A 91 -29.14 -10.20 -5.74
CA ARG A 91 -27.70 -9.91 -5.74
C ARG A 91 -27.34 -8.85 -4.69
N TYR A 92 -28.31 -8.04 -4.27
CA TYR A 92 -28.14 -6.86 -3.43
C TYR A 92 -28.79 -7.02 -2.06
N ASP A 93 -29.98 -7.62 -2.01
CA ASP A 93 -30.71 -7.85 -0.77
C ASP A 93 -30.15 -9.06 -0.02
N LEU A 94 -29.83 -8.86 1.26
CA LEU A 94 -29.46 -9.93 2.18
C LEU A 94 -30.65 -10.90 2.37
N THR A 95 -30.37 -12.18 2.65
CA THR A 95 -31.39 -13.23 2.74
C THR A 95 -31.87 -13.48 4.17
N SER A 96 -33.09 -14.01 4.30
CA SER A 96 -33.61 -14.60 5.54
C SER A 96 -33.54 -16.13 5.56
N SER A 97 -33.36 -16.78 4.40
CA SER A 97 -33.33 -18.24 4.24
C SER A 97 -31.89 -18.76 4.14
N ASN A 98 -31.59 -19.80 4.94
CA ASN A 98 -30.22 -20.25 5.21
C ASN A 98 -29.99 -21.69 4.74
N ILE A 99 -28.93 -21.91 3.95
CA ILE A 99 -28.36 -23.23 3.67
C ILE A 99 -27.18 -23.53 4.65
N GLY A 100 -26.75 -22.54 5.45
CA GLY A 100 -25.67 -22.65 6.44
C GLY A 100 -25.65 -21.48 7.43
N PRO A 101 -24.61 -21.35 8.30
CA PRO A 101 -24.50 -20.24 9.23
C PRO A 101 -24.37 -18.92 8.45
N TYR A 102 -25.38 -18.08 8.54
CA TYR A 102 -25.50 -16.83 7.79
C TYR A 102 -25.65 -15.64 8.73
N PHE A 103 -24.92 -14.57 8.44
CA PHE A 103 -24.93 -13.35 9.24
C PHE A 103 -25.05 -12.13 8.35
N SER A 104 -26.03 -11.28 8.65
CA SER A 104 -26.33 -10.09 7.86
C SER A 104 -25.71 -8.83 8.50
N PHE A 105 -24.93 -8.10 7.72
CA PHE A 105 -24.30 -6.86 8.13
C PHE A 105 -24.80 -5.68 7.29
N ALA A 106 -26.12 -5.51 7.23
CA ALA A 106 -26.75 -4.35 6.57
C ALA A 106 -26.51 -3.06 7.35
N ASN A 107 -26.77 -3.08 8.67
CA ASN A 107 -26.71 -1.89 9.52
C ASN A 107 -25.40 -1.86 10.32
N TYR A 108 -24.91 -0.65 10.62
CA TYR A 108 -23.70 -0.46 11.43
C TYR A 108 -23.87 -1.13 12.80
N GLN A 109 -22.91 -1.98 13.17
CA GLN A 109 -22.87 -2.65 14.46
C GLN A 109 -21.43 -3.01 14.83
N LEU A 110 -21.10 -2.86 16.12
CA LEU A 110 -19.77 -3.15 16.65
C LEU A 110 -19.62 -4.62 17.07
N SER A 111 -20.72 -5.38 17.13
CA SER A 111 -20.78 -6.81 17.47
C SER A 111 -19.89 -7.67 16.57
N TYR A 112 -19.81 -7.33 15.28
CA TYR A 112 -18.92 -8.01 14.34
C TYR A 112 -17.45 -7.67 14.53
N GLY A 113 -17.13 -6.65 15.33
CA GLY A 113 -15.78 -6.24 15.71
C GLY A 113 -15.33 -4.91 15.07
N PRO A 114 -14.40 -4.19 15.71
CA PRO A 114 -14.06 -2.80 15.37
C PRO A 114 -13.49 -2.63 13.97
N PHE A 115 -12.72 -3.61 13.48
CA PHE A 115 -12.16 -3.54 12.13
C PHE A 115 -13.25 -3.52 11.04
N LEU A 116 -14.23 -4.43 11.18
CA LEU A 116 -15.35 -4.52 10.24
C LEU A 116 -16.26 -3.29 10.35
N ALA A 117 -16.56 -2.85 11.58
CA ALA A 117 -17.42 -1.70 11.83
C ALA A 117 -16.81 -0.37 11.36
N TRP A 118 -15.53 -0.10 11.64
CA TRP A 118 -14.93 1.20 11.38
C TRP A 118 -14.31 1.34 9.99
N PHE A 119 -13.95 0.24 9.33
CA PHE A 119 -13.27 0.31 8.03
C PHE A 119 -14.04 -0.39 6.92
N VAL A 120 -14.43 -1.64 7.12
CA VAL A 120 -15.05 -2.44 6.05
C VAL A 120 -16.48 -2.00 5.76
N TRP A 121 -17.28 -1.74 6.80
CA TRP A 121 -18.67 -1.30 6.63
C TRP A 121 -18.75 0.07 5.95
N PRO A 122 -18.03 1.13 6.38
CA PRO A 122 -18.03 2.41 5.67
C PRO A 122 -17.52 2.31 4.22
N ALA A 123 -16.47 1.51 3.98
CA ALA A 123 -16.00 1.25 2.63
C ALA A 123 -17.09 0.60 1.76
N SER A 124 -17.86 -0.33 2.34
CA SER A 124 -18.98 -1.00 1.68
C SER A 124 -20.15 -0.05 1.39
N GLN A 125 -20.43 0.91 2.29
CA GLN A 125 -21.46 1.93 2.08
C GLN A 125 -21.12 2.93 0.96
N ILE A 126 -19.83 3.12 0.64
CA ILE A 126 -19.42 3.94 -0.50
C ILE A 126 -19.72 3.22 -1.82
N ILE A 127 -19.47 1.92 -1.88
CA ILE A 127 -19.57 1.14 -3.13
C ILE A 127 -20.96 0.58 -3.39
N LEU A 128 -21.75 0.22 -2.36
CA LEU A 128 -23.04 -0.43 -2.53
C LEU A 128 -24.03 0.43 -3.33
N PRO A 129 -24.13 1.76 -3.12
CA PRO A 129 -24.95 2.62 -3.95
C PRO A 129 -24.47 2.66 -5.40
N ILE A 130 -23.15 2.72 -5.62
CA ILE A 130 -22.54 2.75 -6.95
C ILE A 130 -22.85 1.46 -7.71
N LEU A 131 -22.61 0.31 -7.07
CA LEU A 131 -22.93 -1.02 -7.61
C LEU A 131 -24.40 -1.08 -8.01
N TYR A 132 -25.28 -0.66 -7.10
CA TYR A 132 -26.72 -0.71 -7.31
C TYR A 132 -27.16 0.20 -8.46
N GLN A 133 -26.74 1.46 -8.47
CA GLN A 133 -27.17 2.44 -9.48
C GLN A 133 -26.63 2.13 -10.88
N THR A 134 -25.46 1.51 -10.98
CA THR A 134 -24.81 1.18 -12.26
C THR A 134 -25.09 -0.26 -12.73
N ARG A 135 -25.91 -1.02 -11.99
CA ARG A 135 -26.28 -2.39 -12.36
C ARG A 135 -27.19 -2.42 -13.58
N VAL A 136 -27.13 -3.53 -14.30
CA VAL A 136 -28.22 -3.92 -15.21
C VAL A 136 -29.33 -4.53 -14.35
N PRO A 137 -30.55 -3.96 -14.32
CA PRO A 137 -31.67 -4.56 -13.59
C PRO A 137 -31.97 -5.97 -14.09
N LEU A 138 -32.43 -6.86 -13.19
CA LEU A 138 -32.77 -8.25 -13.53
C LEU A 138 -33.77 -8.38 -14.69
N THR A 139 -34.61 -7.37 -14.89
CA THR A 139 -35.62 -7.33 -15.95
C THR A 139 -35.08 -6.90 -17.31
N GLN A 140 -33.87 -6.33 -17.37
CA GLN A 140 -33.31 -5.69 -18.58
C GLN A 140 -32.19 -6.49 -19.25
N GLY A 141 -31.72 -7.57 -18.63
CA GLY A 141 -30.74 -8.48 -19.23
C GLY A 141 -29.68 -8.99 -18.25
N ILE A 142 -28.59 -9.49 -18.82
CA ILE A 142 -27.46 -10.05 -18.07
C ILE A 142 -26.51 -8.91 -17.64
N ASP A 143 -26.14 -8.89 -16.37
CA ASP A 143 -25.14 -7.96 -15.84
C ASP A 143 -23.73 -8.55 -16.00
N TYR A 144 -22.92 -7.91 -16.84
CA TYR A 144 -21.55 -8.34 -17.14
C TYR A 144 -20.51 -7.90 -16.08
N GLY A 145 -20.94 -7.31 -14.96
CA GLY A 145 -20.05 -6.99 -13.84
C GLY A 145 -19.18 -5.74 -14.03
N LEU A 146 -19.51 -4.87 -15.00
CA LEU A 146 -18.81 -3.60 -15.22
C LEU A 146 -18.98 -2.65 -14.03
N ASN A 147 -20.14 -2.66 -13.39
CA ASN A 147 -20.41 -1.98 -12.11
C ASN A 147 -19.41 -2.39 -11.03
N THR A 148 -19.06 -3.67 -10.93
CA THR A 148 -18.08 -4.19 -9.97
C THR A 148 -16.67 -3.67 -10.25
N ILE A 149 -16.25 -3.63 -11.51
CA ILE A 149 -14.97 -3.00 -11.89
C ILE A 149 -14.96 -1.52 -11.47
N LEU A 150 -16.01 -0.78 -11.81
CA LEU A 150 -16.13 0.64 -11.51
C LEU A 150 -16.11 0.91 -10.00
N ALA A 151 -16.85 0.14 -9.22
CA ALA A 151 -16.92 0.28 -7.77
C ALA A 151 -15.56 0.04 -7.10
N ILE A 152 -14.84 -1.02 -7.49
CA ILE A 152 -13.51 -1.31 -6.97
C ILE A 152 -12.52 -0.22 -7.43
N LEU A 153 -12.58 0.24 -8.68
CA LEU A 153 -11.73 1.32 -9.19
C LEU A 153 -11.90 2.61 -8.39
N ILE A 154 -13.14 3.02 -8.10
CA ILE A 154 -13.45 4.23 -7.33
C ILE A 154 -12.92 4.09 -5.90
N LEU A 155 -13.16 2.94 -5.25
CA LEU A 155 -12.64 2.67 -3.91
C LEU A 155 -11.11 2.79 -3.88
N LEU A 156 -10.42 2.16 -4.84
CA LEU A 156 -8.97 2.25 -4.94
C LEU A 156 -8.48 3.67 -5.20
N PHE A 157 -9.17 4.41 -6.07
CA PHE A 157 -8.82 5.80 -6.34
C PHE A 157 -8.90 6.66 -5.07
N ILE A 158 -9.98 6.57 -4.29
CA ILE A 158 -10.15 7.30 -3.02
C ILE A 158 -9.03 6.95 -2.05
N ILE A 159 -8.77 5.65 -1.84
CA ILE A 159 -7.72 5.19 -0.94
C ILE A 159 -6.33 5.68 -1.40
N ARG A 160 -6.08 5.65 -2.71
CA ARG A 160 -4.80 6.10 -3.29
C ARG A 160 -4.62 7.61 -3.15
N LEU A 161 -5.67 8.41 -3.32
CA LEU A 161 -5.60 9.86 -3.09
C LEU A 161 -5.22 10.18 -1.65
N ILE A 162 -5.77 9.46 -0.66
CA ILE A 162 -5.44 9.65 0.75
C ILE A 162 -3.99 9.23 1.04
N THR A 163 -3.52 8.15 0.40
CA THR A 163 -2.21 7.54 0.73
C THR A 163 -1.04 8.02 -0.11
N ILE A 164 -1.26 8.70 -1.23
CA ILE A 164 -0.19 9.13 -2.14
C ILE A 164 0.82 10.03 -1.43
N GLY A 165 0.37 10.95 -0.57
CA GLY A 165 1.25 11.84 0.20
C GLY A 165 2.17 11.08 1.16
N ILE A 166 1.68 10.02 1.79
CA ILE A 166 2.46 9.19 2.71
C ILE A 166 3.45 8.32 1.94
N THR A 167 2.98 7.66 0.89
CA THR A 167 3.78 6.74 0.08
C THR A 167 4.87 7.47 -0.71
N LEU A 168 4.64 8.67 -1.22
CA LEU A 168 5.67 9.50 -1.86
C LEU A 168 6.79 9.85 -0.87
N ASN A 169 6.43 10.30 0.33
CA ASN A 169 7.39 10.63 1.38
C ASN A 169 8.22 9.42 1.81
N SER A 170 7.58 8.26 1.93
CA SER A 170 8.31 7.01 2.21
C SER A 170 9.25 6.65 1.07
N THR A 171 8.76 6.67 -0.18
CA THR A 171 9.57 6.39 -1.38
C THR A 171 10.80 7.29 -1.46
N LEU A 172 10.66 8.60 -1.21
CA LEU A 172 11.80 9.53 -1.19
C LEU A 172 12.83 9.20 -0.11
N ASN A 173 12.41 8.71 1.06
CA ASN A 173 13.34 8.26 2.10
C ASN A 173 14.04 6.96 1.71
N THR A 174 13.33 6.03 1.06
CA THR A 174 13.91 4.80 0.51
C THR A 174 14.95 5.11 -0.58
N GLU A 175 14.74 6.14 -1.39
CA GLU A 175 15.75 6.59 -2.36
C GLU A 175 17.01 7.11 -1.69
N ARG A 176 16.89 7.98 -0.68
CA ARG A 176 18.04 8.47 0.10
C ARG A 176 18.79 7.33 0.77
N MET A 177 18.06 6.30 1.23
CA MET A 177 18.64 5.07 1.75
C MET A 177 19.47 4.35 0.68
N GLY A 178 18.94 4.26 -0.54
CA GLY A 178 19.66 3.71 -1.70
C GLY A 178 20.96 4.44 -2.01
N GLU A 179 20.99 5.77 -1.85
CA GLU A 179 22.19 6.59 -2.08
C GLU A 179 23.30 6.32 -1.05
N VAL A 180 22.96 6.00 0.20
CA VAL A 180 23.95 5.70 1.26
C VAL A 180 24.25 4.20 1.39
N GLN A 181 23.54 3.35 0.64
CA GLN A 181 23.65 1.89 0.74
C GLN A 181 25.10 1.40 0.60
N GLY A 182 25.93 2.10 -0.18
CA GLY A 182 27.33 1.76 -0.32
C GLY A 182 28.18 2.00 0.93
N LYS A 183 27.96 3.12 1.62
CA LYS A 183 28.64 3.40 2.90
C LYS A 183 28.24 2.40 3.99
N ILE A 184 26.97 1.98 3.98
CA ILE A 184 26.48 0.94 4.89
C ILE A 184 27.16 -0.40 4.59
N ALA A 185 27.39 -0.72 3.32
CA ALA A 185 28.10 -1.94 2.94
C ALA A 185 29.55 -1.95 3.42
N GLU A 186 30.24 -0.82 3.39
CA GLU A 186 31.60 -0.67 3.95
C GLU A 186 31.61 -0.92 5.47
N ILE A 187 30.64 -0.36 6.20
CA ILE A 187 30.46 -0.62 7.64
C ILE A 187 30.18 -2.12 7.86
N ASN A 188 29.31 -2.73 7.06
CA ASN A 188 29.03 -4.17 7.18
C ASN A 188 30.27 -5.04 6.93
N ALA A 189 31.18 -4.61 6.05
CA ALA A 189 32.45 -5.29 5.81
C ALA A 189 33.42 -5.16 7.00
N LYS A 190 33.51 -3.97 7.62
CA LYS A 190 34.34 -3.70 8.80
C LYS A 190 34.02 -4.61 9.99
N TYR A 191 32.74 -4.94 10.21
CA TYR A 191 32.28 -5.74 11.35
C TYR A 191 31.92 -7.20 11.01
N LYS A 192 32.33 -7.74 9.84
CA LYS A 192 31.88 -9.06 9.37
C LYS A 192 32.31 -10.22 10.28
N ASN A 193 33.54 -10.18 10.78
CA ASN A 193 34.13 -11.26 11.58
C ASN A 193 33.90 -11.08 13.08
N ALA A 194 33.23 -10.00 13.48
CA ALA A 194 33.02 -9.68 14.87
C ALA A 194 31.73 -10.37 15.37
N THR A 195 31.89 -11.44 16.13
CA THR A 195 30.80 -12.21 16.74
C THR A 195 30.33 -11.59 18.05
N ASP A 196 31.14 -10.73 18.67
CA ASP A 196 30.87 -10.11 19.97
C ASP A 196 29.62 -9.23 19.96
N THR A 197 28.86 -9.32 21.04
CA THR A 197 27.66 -8.49 21.26
C THR A 197 27.98 -7.00 21.20
N GLN A 198 29.16 -6.58 21.69
CA GLN A 198 29.61 -5.19 21.63
C GLN A 198 29.87 -4.73 20.20
N SER A 199 30.54 -5.56 19.39
CA SER A 199 30.82 -5.25 17.98
C SER A 199 29.54 -5.14 17.14
N LYS A 200 28.52 -5.98 17.42
CA LYS A 200 27.19 -5.85 16.81
C LYS A 200 26.50 -4.54 17.19
N LYS A 201 26.60 -4.11 18.46
CA LYS A 201 26.07 -2.81 18.91
C LYS A 201 26.79 -1.63 18.24
N MET A 202 28.12 -1.65 18.17
CA MET A 202 28.91 -0.61 17.53
C MET A 202 28.57 -0.47 16.04
N LYS A 203 28.43 -1.60 15.34
CA LYS A 203 27.96 -1.64 13.95
C LYS A 203 26.61 -0.94 13.79
N GLN A 204 25.63 -1.21 14.65
CA GLN A 204 24.31 -0.58 14.60
C GLN A 204 24.39 0.94 14.85
N ILE A 205 25.25 1.37 15.78
CA ILE A 205 25.48 2.80 16.07
C ILE A 205 26.09 3.52 14.86
N GLU A 206 27.11 2.93 14.22
CA GLU A 206 27.78 3.53 13.05
C GLU A 206 26.81 3.66 11.86
N VAL A 207 26.00 2.64 11.60
CA VAL A 207 24.91 2.70 10.59
C VAL A 207 23.90 3.81 10.93
N MET A 208 23.46 3.90 12.19
CA MET A 208 22.52 4.93 12.63
C MET A 208 23.12 6.34 12.52
N HIS A 209 24.42 6.50 12.77
CA HIS A 209 25.13 7.77 12.60
C HIS A 209 25.13 8.22 11.14
N ILE A 210 25.39 7.31 10.19
CA ILE A 210 25.28 7.60 8.75
C ILE A 210 23.85 8.01 8.39
N TYR A 211 22.82 7.32 8.90
CA TYR A 211 21.43 7.71 8.68
C TYR A 211 21.11 9.11 9.21
N LYS A 212 21.55 9.43 10.43
CA LYS A 212 21.38 10.78 11.01
C LYS A 212 22.09 11.84 10.18
N LYS A 213 23.35 11.60 9.79
CA LYS A 213 24.14 12.53 8.96
C LYS A 213 23.46 12.82 7.61
N HIS A 214 22.83 11.82 7.01
CA HIS A 214 22.12 11.95 5.75
C HIS A 214 20.62 12.29 5.90
N LYS A 215 20.16 12.63 7.12
CA LYS A 215 18.76 12.96 7.45
C LYS A 215 17.75 11.89 7.01
N ILE A 216 18.19 10.62 7.02
CA ILE A 216 17.36 9.47 6.68
C ILE A 216 16.58 9.06 7.92
N LYS A 217 15.28 8.80 7.75
CA LYS A 217 14.39 8.32 8.80
C LYS A 217 14.11 6.83 8.59
N PRO A 218 14.74 5.90 9.33
CA PRO A 218 14.49 4.47 9.18
C PRO A 218 13.02 4.09 9.39
N ALA A 219 12.32 4.82 10.27
CA ALA A 219 10.88 4.68 10.51
C ALA A 219 10.03 4.80 9.23
N ALA A 220 10.49 5.53 8.22
CA ALA A 220 9.74 5.73 6.97
C ALA A 220 9.49 4.42 6.20
N LEU A 221 10.38 3.42 6.34
CA LEU A 221 10.20 2.10 5.74
C LEU A 221 9.04 1.35 6.38
N PHE A 222 8.91 1.44 7.70
CA PHE A 222 7.79 0.83 8.43
C PHE A 222 6.47 1.53 8.11
N VAL A 223 6.49 2.85 7.92
CA VAL A 223 5.28 3.62 7.56
C VAL A 223 4.64 3.14 6.25
N GLN A 224 5.44 2.75 5.24
CA GLN A 224 4.88 2.25 3.97
C GLN A 224 4.19 0.90 4.14
N GLY A 225 4.86 -0.06 4.80
CA GLY A 225 4.24 -1.36 5.09
C GLY A 225 2.99 -1.20 5.96
N PHE A 226 3.05 -0.29 6.93
CA PHE A 226 1.97 -0.01 7.86
C PHE A 226 0.71 0.56 7.20
N VAL A 227 0.85 1.39 6.17
CA VAL A 227 -0.31 1.89 5.41
C VAL A 227 -0.85 0.80 4.48
N THR A 228 0.04 -0.01 3.89
CA THR A 228 -0.34 -0.99 2.86
C THR A 228 -1.14 -2.17 3.42
N ILE A 229 -0.76 -2.69 4.58
CA ILE A 229 -1.39 -3.89 5.16
C ILE A 229 -2.87 -3.66 5.54
N PRO A 230 -3.25 -2.63 6.32
CA PRO A 230 -4.65 -2.38 6.67
C PRO A 230 -5.52 -2.13 5.43
N ILE A 231 -5.02 -1.38 4.45
CA ILE A 231 -5.74 -1.14 3.19
C ILE A 231 -6.03 -2.45 2.47
N PHE A 232 -5.03 -3.32 2.37
CA PHE A 232 -5.21 -4.63 1.78
C PHE A 232 -6.31 -5.41 2.52
N LEU A 233 -6.29 -5.44 3.85
CA LEU A 233 -7.29 -6.16 4.66
C LEU A 233 -8.69 -5.56 4.48
N ILE A 234 -8.81 -4.24 4.39
CA ILE A 234 -10.08 -3.53 4.21
C ILE A 234 -10.69 -3.95 2.87
N VAL A 235 -9.93 -3.84 1.79
CA VAL A 235 -10.42 -4.17 0.44
C VAL A 235 -10.67 -5.67 0.32
N TYR A 236 -9.77 -6.52 0.84
CA TYR A 236 -9.95 -7.96 0.87
C TYR A 236 -11.26 -8.36 1.55
N LYS A 237 -11.50 -7.87 2.77
CA LYS A 237 -12.73 -8.15 3.50
C LYS A 237 -13.96 -7.58 2.82
N MET A 238 -13.89 -6.34 2.35
CA MET A 238 -15.00 -5.72 1.64
C MET A 238 -15.37 -6.52 0.39
N VAL A 239 -14.40 -6.93 -0.43
CA VAL A 239 -14.61 -7.77 -1.62
C VAL A 239 -15.15 -9.15 -1.27
N SER A 240 -14.71 -9.72 -0.15
CA SER A 240 -15.10 -11.07 0.28
C SER A 240 -16.44 -11.11 1.04
N LEU A 241 -16.96 -9.96 1.50
CA LEU A 241 -18.19 -9.87 2.29
C LEU A 241 -19.33 -9.18 1.52
N THR A 242 -19.03 -8.33 0.54
CA THR A 242 -20.05 -7.59 -0.20
C THR A 242 -20.78 -8.50 -1.17
N ARG A 243 -22.07 -8.73 -0.91
CA ARG A 243 -22.89 -9.70 -1.63
C ARG A 243 -22.98 -9.45 -3.15
N PRO A 244 -23.19 -8.22 -3.65
CA PRO A 244 -23.20 -7.96 -5.09
C PRO A 244 -21.92 -8.37 -5.82
N ILE A 245 -20.76 -8.27 -5.14
CA ILE A 245 -19.48 -8.62 -5.73
C ILE A 245 -19.31 -10.13 -5.82
N LYS A 246 -19.75 -10.87 -4.80
CA LYS A 246 -19.82 -12.34 -4.87
C LYS A 246 -20.73 -12.82 -5.99
N ALA A 247 -21.85 -12.12 -6.20
CA ALA A 247 -22.84 -12.45 -7.23
C ALA A 247 -22.43 -12.03 -8.66
N THR A 248 -21.27 -11.40 -8.82
CA THR A 248 -20.83 -10.90 -10.11
C THR A 248 -20.20 -12.01 -10.95
N ILE A 249 -20.72 -12.18 -12.17
CA ILE A 249 -20.06 -12.95 -13.23
C ILE A 249 -19.46 -11.96 -14.21
N LEU A 250 -18.15 -11.73 -14.08
CA LEU A 250 -17.45 -10.73 -14.86
C LEU A 250 -17.33 -11.16 -16.33
N PHE A 251 -17.76 -10.27 -17.24
CA PHE A 251 -17.88 -10.49 -18.67
C PHE A 251 -18.67 -11.76 -19.06
N GLY A 252 -19.50 -12.28 -18.15
CA GLY A 252 -20.25 -13.52 -18.37
C GLY A 252 -19.41 -14.80 -18.33
N ILE A 253 -18.11 -14.72 -18.01
CA ILE A 253 -17.17 -15.85 -18.06
C ILE A 253 -16.41 -16.10 -16.76
N TRP A 254 -16.21 -15.08 -15.92
CA TRP A 254 -15.47 -15.22 -14.66
C TRP A 254 -16.36 -14.97 -13.46
N ASP A 255 -16.77 -16.04 -12.79
CA ASP A 255 -17.43 -15.93 -11.49
C ASP A 255 -16.43 -15.38 -10.46
N LEU A 256 -16.78 -14.25 -9.84
CA LEU A 256 -15.88 -13.60 -8.90
C LEU A 256 -15.81 -14.32 -7.54
N SER A 257 -16.77 -15.19 -7.23
CA SER A 257 -16.78 -15.96 -5.98
C SER A 257 -15.80 -17.12 -5.98
N VAL A 258 -15.49 -17.72 -7.12
CA VAL A 258 -14.67 -18.94 -7.17
C VAL A 258 -13.18 -18.66 -7.12
N THR A 259 -12.40 -19.64 -6.67
CA THR A 259 -10.93 -19.54 -6.60
C THR A 259 -10.30 -20.10 -7.89
N PRO A 260 -9.58 -19.31 -8.69
CA PRO A 260 -9.06 -19.76 -10.00
C PRO A 260 -8.23 -21.04 -9.93
N GLY A 261 -7.33 -21.15 -8.95
CA GLY A 261 -6.46 -22.31 -8.81
C GLY A 261 -7.21 -23.61 -8.54
N THR A 262 -8.31 -23.56 -7.77
CA THR A 262 -9.12 -24.76 -7.51
C THR A 262 -9.94 -25.15 -8.74
N GLU A 263 -10.49 -24.17 -9.46
CA GLU A 263 -11.26 -24.43 -10.69
C GLU A 263 -10.39 -25.01 -11.82
N ILE A 264 -9.15 -24.54 -11.96
CA ILE A 264 -8.20 -25.07 -12.96
C ILE A 264 -7.78 -26.50 -12.61
N ILE A 265 -7.56 -26.80 -11.33
CA ILE A 265 -7.13 -28.13 -10.88
C ILE A 265 -8.28 -29.14 -10.94
N SER A 266 -9.52 -28.71 -10.66
CA SER A 266 -10.68 -29.61 -10.65
C SER A 266 -11.05 -30.10 -12.05
N ASP A 267 -11.11 -29.20 -13.03
CA ASP A 267 -11.43 -29.56 -14.41
C ASP A 267 -10.87 -28.54 -15.41
N ILE A 268 -9.65 -28.79 -15.89
CA ILE A 268 -8.97 -27.89 -16.82
C ILE A 268 -9.69 -27.73 -18.16
N SER A 269 -10.49 -28.72 -18.58
CA SER A 269 -11.16 -28.72 -19.89
C SER A 269 -12.37 -27.80 -19.91
N HIS A 270 -13.13 -27.75 -18.81
CA HIS A 270 -14.30 -26.89 -18.68
C HIS A 270 -13.96 -25.51 -18.09
N ASN A 271 -12.93 -25.41 -17.24
CA ASN A 271 -12.58 -24.18 -16.53
C ASN A 271 -11.37 -23.43 -17.10
N TRP A 272 -11.04 -23.65 -18.38
CA TRP A 272 -9.90 -23.02 -19.05
C TRP A 272 -9.95 -21.48 -19.02
N VAL A 273 -11.15 -20.90 -18.90
CA VAL A 273 -11.34 -19.44 -18.79
C VAL A 273 -10.59 -18.85 -17.59
N TYR A 274 -10.42 -19.60 -16.49
CA TYR A 274 -9.65 -19.15 -15.32
C TYR A 274 -8.14 -19.19 -15.55
N ILE A 275 -7.65 -19.96 -16.53
CA ILE A 275 -6.25 -19.91 -16.97
C ILE A 275 -5.98 -18.52 -17.58
N PHE A 276 -6.86 -18.04 -18.45
CA PHE A 276 -6.74 -16.71 -19.03
C PHE A 276 -6.81 -15.61 -17.94
N PHE A 277 -7.71 -15.76 -16.97
CA PHE A 277 -7.78 -14.86 -15.82
C PHE A 277 -6.43 -14.77 -15.09
N VAL A 278 -5.83 -15.91 -14.74
CA VAL A 278 -4.52 -15.97 -14.07
C VAL A 278 -3.41 -15.39 -14.95
N LEU A 279 -3.39 -15.70 -16.25
CA LEU A 279 -2.42 -15.17 -17.22
C LEU A 279 -2.53 -13.65 -17.40
N LEU A 280 -3.67 -13.05 -17.10
CA LEU A 280 -3.85 -11.60 -17.10
C LEU A 280 -3.41 -10.99 -15.76
N VAL A 281 -3.86 -11.55 -14.64
CA VAL A 281 -3.66 -10.95 -13.31
C VAL A 281 -2.22 -11.12 -12.81
N VAL A 282 -1.62 -12.31 -12.97
CA VAL A 282 -0.31 -12.63 -12.38
C VAL A 282 0.83 -11.83 -13.02
N PRO A 283 0.96 -11.75 -14.36
CA PRO A 283 1.98 -10.90 -14.97
C PRO A 283 1.80 -9.43 -14.59
N MET A 284 0.56 -8.96 -14.52
CA MET A 284 0.27 -7.58 -14.12
C MET A 284 0.77 -7.30 -12.70
N GLN A 285 0.56 -8.24 -11.78
CA GLN A 285 1.06 -8.19 -10.42
C GLN A 285 2.60 -8.24 -10.33
N ILE A 286 3.25 -9.09 -11.13
CA ILE A 286 4.73 -9.16 -11.16
C ILE A 286 5.30 -7.83 -11.65
N VAL A 287 4.76 -7.28 -12.75
CA VAL A 287 5.21 -6.00 -13.31
C VAL A 287 5.01 -4.88 -12.30
N SER A 288 3.88 -4.86 -11.57
CA SER A 288 3.60 -3.79 -10.61
C SER A 288 4.59 -3.74 -9.44
N GLN A 289 5.13 -4.89 -9.03
CA GLN A 289 6.16 -4.96 -7.98
C GLN A 289 7.59 -4.78 -8.51
N TRP A 290 7.87 -5.27 -9.71
CA TRP A 290 9.19 -5.17 -10.33
C TRP A 290 9.52 -3.75 -10.80
N LEU A 291 8.55 -3.06 -11.42
CA LEU A 291 8.77 -1.76 -12.06
C LEU A 291 9.26 -0.65 -11.10
N PRO A 292 8.71 -0.48 -9.88
CA PRO A 292 9.26 0.46 -8.89
C PRO A 292 10.73 0.22 -8.57
N GLN A 293 11.14 -1.05 -8.44
CA GLN A 293 12.53 -1.41 -8.13
C GLN A 293 13.46 -1.21 -9.32
N PHE A 294 12.98 -1.51 -10.52
CA PHE A 294 13.70 -1.23 -11.75
C PHE A 294 14.03 0.26 -11.88
N TRP A 295 13.06 1.14 -11.61
CA TRP A 295 13.31 2.58 -11.60
C TRP A 295 14.20 3.04 -10.45
N ALA A 296 14.01 2.51 -9.25
CA ALA A 296 14.89 2.84 -8.11
C ALA A 296 16.35 2.47 -8.39
N THR A 297 16.60 1.29 -8.95
CA THR A 297 17.96 0.85 -9.30
C THR A 297 18.57 1.66 -10.44
N ARG A 298 17.79 2.05 -11.46
CA ARG A 298 18.24 2.97 -12.52
C ARG A 298 18.61 4.35 -11.97
N ARG A 299 17.84 4.87 -11.03
CA ARG A 299 18.13 6.16 -10.38
C ARG A 299 19.38 6.11 -9.50
N ASN A 300 19.64 4.99 -8.83
CA ASN A 300 20.73 4.87 -7.86
C ASN A 300 21.98 4.17 -8.41
N ARG A 301 22.05 3.98 -9.74
CA ARG A 301 23.21 3.42 -10.46
C ARG A 301 24.52 4.20 -10.26
N ASN A 302 24.43 5.49 -9.90
CA ASN A 302 25.58 6.36 -9.64
C ASN A 302 26.13 6.25 -8.21
N ALA A 303 25.38 5.64 -7.28
CA ALA A 303 25.87 5.30 -5.94
C ALA A 303 26.66 3.98 -5.97
N LYS A 304 27.60 3.86 -6.93
CA LYS A 304 28.43 2.66 -7.10
C LYS A 304 29.20 2.41 -5.79
N THR A 305 28.88 1.30 -5.14
CA THR A 305 29.79 0.63 -4.22
C THR A 305 31.03 0.23 -5.00
N THR A 306 32.18 0.87 -4.73
CA THR A 306 33.48 0.42 -5.27
C THR A 306 33.87 -0.95 -4.69
N SER A 307 33.34 -1.33 -3.52
CA SER A 307 33.62 -2.60 -2.89
C SER A 307 32.79 -3.77 -3.46
N GLN A 308 33.47 -4.83 -3.92
CA GLN A 308 32.92 -6.11 -4.38
C GLN A 308 31.88 -6.71 -3.41
N LYS A 309 32.04 -6.45 -2.11
CA LYS A 309 31.17 -6.96 -1.03
C LYS A 309 29.87 -6.17 -0.89
N GLY A 310 29.84 -4.89 -1.29
CA GLY A 310 28.60 -4.12 -1.38
C GLY A 310 27.67 -4.64 -2.47
N LEU A 311 28.24 -5.18 -3.54
CA LEU A 311 27.48 -5.85 -4.60
C LEU A 311 26.79 -7.12 -4.08
N GLU A 312 27.42 -7.91 -3.20
CA GLU A 312 26.81 -9.09 -2.59
C GLU A 312 25.60 -8.75 -1.72
N GLN A 313 25.69 -7.68 -0.92
CA GLN A 313 24.57 -7.22 -0.11
C GLN A 313 23.39 -6.76 -0.97
N LEU A 314 23.67 -6.04 -2.07
CA LEU A 314 22.64 -5.66 -3.05
C LEU A 314 22.00 -6.88 -3.73
N LYS A 315 22.80 -7.90 -4.08
CA LYS A 315 22.30 -9.17 -4.61
C LYS A 315 21.39 -9.89 -3.60
N LYS A 316 21.76 -9.91 -2.31
CA LYS A 316 20.95 -10.51 -1.24
C LYS A 316 19.60 -9.80 -1.09
N THR A 317 19.59 -8.46 -1.04
CA THR A 317 18.34 -7.68 -0.98
C THR A 317 17.45 -7.95 -2.19
N ARG A 318 18.05 -7.99 -3.39
CA ARG A 318 17.32 -8.31 -4.63
C ARG A 318 16.73 -9.72 -4.60
N ARG A 319 17.44 -10.71 -4.06
CA ARG A 319 16.93 -12.08 -3.94
C ARG A 319 15.68 -12.15 -3.05
N ILE A 320 15.73 -11.51 -1.87
CA ILE A 320 14.57 -11.44 -0.96
C ILE A 320 13.37 -10.81 -1.67
N GLN A 321 13.60 -9.74 -2.42
CA GLN A 321 12.55 -9.07 -3.18
C GLN A 321 11.92 -9.98 -4.25
N TRP A 322 12.71 -10.74 -5.01
CA TRP A 322 12.17 -11.70 -5.98
C TRP A 322 11.37 -12.82 -5.34
N ILE A 323 11.80 -13.32 -4.17
CA ILE A 323 11.03 -14.30 -3.40
C ILE A 323 9.67 -13.70 -3.00
N LEU A 324 9.64 -12.47 -2.49
CA LEU A 324 8.39 -11.80 -2.14
C LEU A 324 7.47 -11.58 -3.36
N ILE A 325 8.02 -11.19 -4.50
CA ILE A 325 7.25 -11.04 -5.75
C ILE A 325 6.62 -12.38 -6.14
N PHE A 326 7.39 -13.46 -6.07
CA PHE A 326 6.89 -14.81 -6.37
C PHE A 326 5.76 -15.23 -5.42
N VAL A 327 5.94 -15.05 -4.10
CA VAL A 327 4.91 -15.39 -3.11
C VAL A 327 3.63 -14.59 -3.35
N PHE A 328 3.73 -13.27 -3.57
CA PHE A 328 2.55 -12.45 -3.85
C PHE A 328 1.91 -12.71 -5.23
N ALA A 329 2.66 -13.26 -6.18
CA ALA A 329 2.12 -13.68 -7.47
C ALA A 329 1.21 -14.92 -7.35
N LEU A 330 1.35 -15.73 -6.29
CA LEU A 330 0.47 -16.88 -6.05
C LEU A 330 -0.88 -16.50 -5.46
N PHE A 331 -1.00 -15.34 -4.80
CA PHE A 331 -2.22 -14.92 -4.11
C PHE A 331 -3.45 -14.91 -5.03
N PRO A 332 -3.43 -14.28 -6.22
CA PRO A 332 -4.58 -14.30 -7.14
C PRO A 332 -5.02 -15.68 -7.61
N VAL A 333 -4.15 -16.69 -7.50
CA VAL A 333 -4.44 -18.08 -7.88
C VAL A 333 -5.16 -18.82 -6.75
N ILE A 334 -4.82 -18.54 -5.49
CA ILE A 334 -5.31 -19.27 -4.31
C ILE A 334 -6.47 -18.57 -3.58
N THR A 335 -6.79 -17.33 -3.94
CA THR A 335 -7.92 -16.57 -3.38
C THR A 335 -9.09 -16.48 -4.37
N PRO A 336 -10.31 -16.14 -3.92
CA PRO A 336 -11.42 -15.86 -4.83
C PRO A 336 -11.07 -14.86 -5.93
N SER A 337 -11.63 -15.05 -7.12
CA SER A 337 -11.39 -14.25 -8.32
C SER A 337 -11.68 -12.76 -8.09
N ALA A 338 -12.63 -12.41 -7.23
CA ALA A 338 -12.90 -11.04 -6.81
C ALA A 338 -11.65 -10.35 -6.21
N VAL A 339 -10.88 -11.08 -5.39
CA VAL A 339 -9.63 -10.59 -4.82
C VAL A 339 -8.55 -10.46 -5.90
N GLY A 340 -8.52 -11.40 -6.87
CA GLY A 340 -7.66 -11.32 -8.05
C GLY A 340 -7.94 -10.07 -8.90
N LEU A 341 -9.22 -9.74 -9.13
CA LEU A 341 -9.63 -8.52 -9.83
C LEU A 341 -9.12 -7.26 -9.10
N TYR A 342 -9.25 -7.22 -7.77
CA TYR A 342 -8.65 -6.15 -6.97
C TYR A 342 -7.13 -6.06 -7.19
N TRP A 343 -6.39 -7.17 -7.13
CA TRP A 343 -4.94 -7.18 -7.35
C TRP A 343 -4.56 -6.65 -8.74
N PHE A 344 -5.33 -6.98 -9.77
CA PHE A 344 -5.14 -6.47 -11.12
C PHE A 344 -5.32 -4.94 -11.17
N LEU A 345 -6.45 -4.42 -10.69
CA LEU A 345 -6.73 -2.98 -10.69
C LEU A 345 -5.71 -2.22 -9.84
N ASN A 346 -5.36 -2.76 -8.67
CA ASN A 346 -4.35 -2.21 -7.77
C ASN A 346 -2.95 -2.19 -8.40
N SER A 347 -2.64 -3.16 -9.27
CA SER A 347 -1.38 -3.22 -10.02
C SER A 347 -1.28 -2.10 -11.04
N ILE A 348 -2.38 -1.77 -11.74
CA ILE A 348 -2.44 -0.62 -12.65
C ILE A 348 -2.13 0.67 -11.89
N PHE A 349 -2.80 0.90 -10.76
CA PHE A 349 -2.54 2.07 -9.91
C PHE A 349 -1.09 2.12 -9.42
N THR A 350 -0.51 0.99 -9.03
CA THR A 350 0.86 0.93 -8.52
C THR A 350 1.86 1.28 -9.62
N ILE A 351 1.66 0.80 -10.84
CA ILE A 351 2.49 1.14 -12.00
C ILE A 351 2.38 2.63 -12.32
N LEU A 352 1.15 3.14 -12.41
CA LEU A 352 0.91 4.55 -12.69
C LEU A 352 1.55 5.45 -11.62
N GLN A 353 1.34 5.13 -10.35
CA GLN A 353 1.95 5.85 -9.22
C GLN A 353 3.47 5.79 -9.27
N SER A 354 4.03 4.62 -9.56
CA SER A 354 5.48 4.43 -9.68
C SER A 354 6.05 5.28 -10.82
N TYR A 355 5.34 5.38 -11.94
CA TYR A 355 5.73 6.17 -13.11
C TYR A 355 5.76 7.65 -12.76
N ILE A 356 4.67 8.16 -12.19
CA ILE A 356 4.55 9.55 -11.71
C ILE A 356 5.67 9.86 -10.72
N THR A 357 5.92 8.95 -9.76
CA THR A 357 6.98 9.10 -8.76
C THR A 357 8.36 9.16 -9.42
N HIS A 358 8.60 8.33 -10.43
CA HIS A 358 9.86 8.35 -11.19
C HIS A 358 10.08 9.65 -11.93
N VAL A 359 9.10 10.11 -12.69
CA VAL A 359 9.17 11.39 -13.41
C VAL A 359 9.40 12.54 -12.44
N PHE A 360 8.67 12.57 -11.32
CA PHE A 360 8.82 13.59 -10.28
C PHE A 360 10.23 13.64 -9.69
N ILE A 361 10.82 12.49 -9.34
CA ILE A 361 12.17 12.42 -8.76
C ILE A 361 13.23 12.86 -9.78
N VAL A 362 13.13 12.42 -11.03
CA VAL A 362 14.09 12.77 -12.09
C VAL A 362 14.07 14.29 -12.35
N LYS A 363 12.87 14.87 -12.52
CA LYS A 363 12.70 16.32 -12.72
C LYS A 363 13.28 17.13 -11.55
N ARG A 364 13.09 16.65 -10.31
CA ARG A 364 13.68 17.27 -9.12
C ARG A 364 15.21 17.24 -9.14
N ARG A 365 15.82 16.10 -9.46
CA ARG A 365 17.29 15.97 -9.54
C ARG A 365 17.90 16.88 -10.61
N GLN A 366 17.23 17.04 -11.75
CA GLN A 366 17.66 17.97 -12.80
C GLN A 366 17.65 19.42 -12.29
N ARG A 367 16.54 19.87 -11.68
CA ARG A 367 16.43 21.24 -11.12
C ARG A 367 17.54 21.54 -10.11
N THR A 368 17.81 20.63 -9.18
CA THR A 368 18.88 20.82 -8.17
C THR A 368 20.27 20.93 -8.80
N LYS A 369 20.57 20.14 -9.85
CA LYS A 369 21.85 20.24 -10.57
C LYS A 369 21.99 21.58 -11.29
N THR A 370 20.91 22.08 -11.90
CA THR A 370 20.93 23.39 -12.57
C THR A 370 21.20 24.52 -11.59
N ILE A 371 20.51 24.54 -10.45
CA ILE A 371 20.73 25.55 -9.39
C ILE A 371 22.18 25.51 -8.91
N SER A 372 22.71 24.32 -8.58
CA SER A 372 24.10 24.18 -8.13
C SER A 372 25.12 24.64 -9.17
N ARG A 373 24.84 24.51 -10.47
CA ARG A 373 25.71 25.04 -11.54
C ARG A 373 25.63 26.55 -11.63
N LEU A 374 24.44 27.13 -11.49
CA LEU A 374 24.25 28.59 -11.47
C LEU A 374 24.98 29.21 -10.28
N ASP A 375 24.87 28.61 -9.09
CA ASP A 375 25.58 29.07 -7.89
C ASP A 375 27.12 29.02 -8.11
N GLN A 376 27.63 27.98 -8.79
CA GLN A 376 29.04 27.88 -9.12
C GLN A 376 29.51 28.92 -10.14
N ILE A 377 28.67 29.29 -11.12
CA ILE A 377 28.97 30.34 -12.10
C ILE A 377 28.97 31.71 -11.42
N LEU A 378 27.92 32.01 -10.64
CA LEU A 378 27.80 33.26 -9.90
C LEU A 378 28.97 33.49 -8.94
N ASN A 379 29.41 32.46 -8.22
CA ASN A 379 30.57 32.58 -7.33
C ASN A 379 31.89 32.78 -8.09
N ARG A 380 32.01 32.34 -9.36
CA ARG A 380 33.21 32.58 -10.18
C ARG A 380 33.24 33.97 -10.81
N GLU A 381 32.11 34.62 -10.97
CA GLU A 381 32.02 35.99 -11.49
C GLU A 381 32.19 37.05 -10.39
N LEU A 382 32.09 36.64 -9.11
CA LEU A 382 32.27 37.49 -7.93
C LEU A 382 33.68 37.43 -7.33
N ASP A 383 34.51 36.48 -7.76
CA ASP A 383 35.94 36.34 -7.44
C ASP A 383 36.79 36.89 -8.60
#